data_AF-A0A6J2XKG5-F1
#
_entry.id   AF-A0A6J2XKG5-F1
#
_cell.length_a   1.000
_cell.length_b   1.000
_cell.length_c   1.000
_cell.angle_alpha   90.00
_cell.angle_beta   90.00
_cell.angle_gamma   90.00
#
_symmetry.space_group_name_H-M   'P 1'
#
loop_
_entity.id
_entity.type
_entity.pdbx_description
1 polymer ?
#
loop_
_entity_poly.entity_id
_entity_poly.type
_entity_poly.pdbx_seq_one_letter_code
_entity_poly.pdbx_strand_id
1 'polypeptide(L)'
;MELFGYYYNPSTDNHDVKSFNTPFKVICNSAETKDLIEEFVTVIDNKADEFAEKDSGWILLNFIHLEININKFNPLRASSFIELPPEIVRRQAVVNIRNNDDYCFAWSIVAALHPPTSVDFVTSSYPHYSTVLNTAGIDFPISLKDIKKFENQNNISINVYGLEKYYNKISNNEEYEVIGPLHFTNAKKIFMLIYY
;
A
#
# COMPACT_ATOMS: atom_id res chain seq x y z
N MET A 1 13.15 3.13 12.48
CA MET A 1 13.53 4.21 13.42
C MET A 1 14.92 3.91 13.94
N GLU A 2 15.76 4.92 14.12
CA GLU A 2 17.12 4.76 14.64
C GLU A 2 17.26 5.51 15.97
N LEU A 3 17.83 4.87 16.99
CA LEU A 3 18.03 5.45 18.31
C LEU A 3 19.52 5.46 18.64
N PHE A 4 20.01 6.62 19.09
CA PHE A 4 21.40 6.87 19.44
C PHE A 4 21.53 7.04 20.95
N GLY A 5 22.36 6.21 21.58
CA GLY A 5 22.68 6.26 23.00
C GLY A 5 24.16 6.56 23.23
N TYR A 6 24.46 7.28 24.30
CA TYR A 6 25.81 7.47 24.81
C TYR A 6 26.10 6.43 25.88
N TYR A 7 27.17 5.67 25.69
CA TYR A 7 27.51 4.54 26.55
C TYR A 7 28.88 4.74 27.19
N TYR A 8 29.03 4.19 28.39
CA TYR A 8 30.28 4.11 29.12
C TYR A 8 30.66 2.66 29.39
N ASN A 9 31.92 2.31 29.17
CA ASN A 9 32.46 1.00 29.54
C ASN A 9 33.42 1.16 30.73
N PRO A 10 33.06 0.69 31.94
CA PRO A 10 33.92 0.78 33.11
C PRO A 10 35.19 -0.08 33.01
N SER A 11 35.16 -1.15 32.20
CA SER A 11 36.30 -2.07 32.06
C SER A 11 37.44 -1.47 31.23
N THR A 12 37.10 -0.60 30.27
CA THR A 12 38.07 0.05 29.37
C THR A 12 38.18 1.56 29.61
N ASP A 13 37.44 2.10 30.58
CA ASP A 13 37.27 3.53 30.85
C ASP A 13 37.02 4.36 29.59
N ASN A 14 36.09 3.89 28.76
CA ASN A 14 35.83 4.48 27.44
C ASN A 14 34.37 4.91 27.29
N HIS A 15 34.16 5.96 26.50
CA HIS A 15 32.84 6.43 26.10
C HIS A 15 32.65 6.28 24.60
N ASP A 16 31.45 5.89 24.20
CA ASP A 16 31.13 5.70 22.79
C ASP A 16 29.66 5.97 22.49
N VAL A 17 29.38 6.38 21.26
CA VAL A 17 28.02 6.56 20.75
C VAL A 17 27.63 5.30 19.99
N LYS A 18 26.51 4.69 20.35
CA LYS A 18 26.00 3.50 19.66
C LYS A 18 24.60 3.76 19.14
N SER A 19 24.33 3.29 17.94
CA SER A 19 23.01 3.37 17.31
C SER A 19 22.40 2.00 17.10
N PHE A 20 21.07 1.97 17.04
CA PHE A 20 20.34 0.76 16.72
C PHE A 20 19.10 1.06 15.89
N ASN A 21 18.93 0.21 14.88
CA ASN A 21 17.79 0.26 13.98
C ASN A 21 16.65 -0.63 14.48
N THR A 22 15.44 -0.12 14.31
CA THR A 22 14.19 -0.85 14.48
C THR A 22 13.54 -1.08 13.11
N PRO A 23 12.92 -2.25 12.89
CA PRO A 23 12.23 -2.54 11.64
C PRO A 23 11.08 -1.55 11.41
N PHE A 24 10.72 -1.36 10.14
CA PHE A 24 9.57 -0.53 9.78
C PHE A 24 8.28 -1.14 10.33
N LYS A 25 7.42 -0.27 10.88
CA LYS A 25 6.07 -0.64 11.32
C LYS A 25 5.05 0.17 10.53
N VAL A 26 4.05 -0.52 9.98
CA VAL A 26 2.94 0.12 9.25
C VAL A 26 1.90 0.58 10.26
N ILE A 27 1.44 1.84 10.13
CA ILE A 27 0.42 2.44 10.98
C ILE A 27 -0.80 2.75 10.09
N CYS A 28 -1.96 2.19 10.43
CA CYS A 28 -3.16 2.27 9.58
C CYS A 28 -4.30 3.13 10.15
N ASN A 29 -4.22 3.59 11.42
CA ASN A 29 -5.29 4.36 12.07
C ASN A 29 -4.75 5.42 13.05
N SER A 30 -5.42 6.57 13.14
CA SER A 30 -5.08 7.64 14.10
C SER A 30 -5.54 7.36 15.53
N ALA A 31 -6.47 6.41 15.73
CA ALA A 31 -6.95 6.03 17.06
C ALA A 31 -5.94 5.17 17.85
N GLU A 32 -4.99 4.52 17.18
CA GLU A 32 -3.99 3.61 17.78
C GLU A 32 -2.69 4.33 18.18
N THR A 33 -2.64 5.66 18.06
CA THR A 33 -1.41 6.43 18.28
C THR A 33 -0.86 6.27 19.70
N LYS A 34 -1.73 6.04 20.69
CA LYS A 34 -1.31 5.84 22.08
C LYS A 34 -0.69 4.46 22.29
N ASP A 35 -1.34 3.40 21.84
CA ASP A 35 -0.85 2.02 21.94
C ASP A 35 0.48 1.87 21.19
N LEU A 36 0.63 2.58 20.07
CA LEU A 36 1.89 2.66 19.32
C LEU A 36 3.00 3.31 20.13
N ILE A 37 2.74 4.43 20.81
CA ILE A 37 3.75 5.09 21.66
C ILE A 37 4.17 4.14 22.78
N GLU A 38 3.24 3.47 23.45
CA GLU A 38 3.54 2.52 24.52
C GLU A 38 4.38 1.33 24.01
N GLU A 39 4.07 0.81 22.82
CA GLU A 39 4.87 -0.24 22.20
C GLU A 39 6.26 0.26 21.77
N PHE A 40 6.37 1.49 21.26
CA PHE A 40 7.66 2.11 20.93
C PHE A 40 8.54 2.28 22.17
N VAL A 41 7.97 2.76 23.28
CA VAL A 41 8.68 2.86 24.57
C VAL A 41 9.18 1.48 25.00
N THR A 42 8.33 0.47 24.92
CA THR A 42 8.68 -0.92 25.25
C THR A 42 9.85 -1.45 24.40
N VAL A 43 9.87 -1.15 23.09
CA VAL A 43 10.98 -1.55 22.21
C VAL A 43 12.28 -0.84 22.58
N ILE A 44 12.20 0.44 22.97
CA ILE A 44 13.37 1.21 23.40
C ILE A 44 13.94 0.63 24.70
N ASP A 45 13.09 0.34 25.68
CA ASP A 45 13.48 -0.23 26.97
C ASP A 45 14.13 -1.61 26.78
N ASN A 46 13.50 -2.51 26.04
CA ASN A 46 14.06 -3.84 25.76
C ASN A 46 15.42 -3.77 25.05
N LYS A 47 15.62 -2.82 24.14
CA LYS A 47 16.90 -2.62 23.44
C LYS A 47 17.98 -2.08 24.37
N ALA A 48 17.62 -1.22 25.32
CA ALA A 48 18.53 -0.73 26.35
C ALA A 48 18.96 -1.87 27.29
N ASP A 49 18.01 -2.71 27.72
CA ASP A 49 18.24 -3.85 28.61
C ASP A 49 19.07 -4.96 27.93
N GLU A 50 18.73 -5.35 26.70
CA GLU A 50 19.51 -6.35 25.94
C GLU A 50 20.98 -5.95 25.80
N PHE A 51 21.28 -4.65 25.73
CA PHE A 51 22.63 -4.15 25.60
C PHE A 51 23.41 -4.20 26.92
N ALA A 52 22.72 -3.94 28.04
CA ALA A 52 23.27 -4.11 29.37
C ALA A 52 23.54 -5.59 29.70
N GLU A 53 22.69 -6.51 29.23
CA GLU A 53 22.76 -7.95 29.57
C GLU A 53 23.73 -8.76 28.70
N LYS A 54 24.06 -8.35 27.46
CA LYS A 54 24.90 -9.14 26.54
C LYS A 54 26.43 -9.00 26.76
N ASP A 55 26.89 -9.01 28.02
CA ASP A 55 28.29 -9.17 28.44
C ASP A 55 29.32 -8.13 27.94
N SER A 56 28.88 -7.03 27.33
CA SER A 56 29.79 -6.05 26.73
C SER A 56 30.39 -5.05 27.73
N GLY A 57 29.84 -5.00 28.95
CA GLY A 57 30.24 -4.08 30.01
C GLY A 57 29.87 -2.61 29.75
N TRP A 58 29.06 -2.33 28.73
CA TRP A 58 28.64 -0.97 28.40
C TRP A 58 27.37 -0.59 29.16
N ILE A 59 27.43 0.54 29.84
CA ILE A 59 26.34 1.15 30.60
C ILE A 59 25.78 2.30 29.78
N LEU A 60 24.48 2.30 29.51
CA LEU A 60 23.79 3.43 28.90
C LEU A 60 23.76 4.60 29.89
N LEU A 61 24.29 5.76 29.50
CA LEU A 61 24.24 6.97 30.32
C LEU A 61 23.03 7.85 29.94
N ASN A 62 22.83 8.09 28.65
CA ASN A 62 21.76 8.95 28.15
C ASN A 62 21.44 8.69 26.68
N PHE A 63 20.19 8.95 26.31
CA PHE A 63 19.78 9.02 24.91
C PHE A 63 20.19 10.38 24.32
N ILE A 64 20.75 10.36 23.11
CA ILE A 64 21.24 11.55 22.43
C ILE A 64 20.14 12.11 21.52
N HIS A 65 19.66 11.29 20.58
CA HIS A 65 18.51 11.63 19.74
C HIS A 65 17.84 10.38 19.17
N LEU A 66 16.59 10.56 18.72
CA LEU A 66 15.77 9.56 18.06
C LEU A 66 15.44 10.02 16.64
N GLU A 67 15.66 9.17 15.65
CA GLU A 67 15.29 9.41 14.26
C GLU A 67 14.10 8.53 13.85
N ILE A 68 12.96 9.17 13.58
CA ILE A 68 11.74 8.48 13.14
C ILE A 68 11.56 8.74 11.64
N ASN A 69 11.75 7.69 10.85
CA ASN A 69 11.47 7.70 9.43
C ASN A 69 10.01 7.28 9.18
N ILE A 70 9.16 8.25 8.82
CA ILE A 70 7.74 8.03 8.50
C ILE A 70 7.58 8.00 7.00
N ASN A 71 7.25 6.82 6.46
CA ASN A 71 6.85 6.68 5.06
C ASN A 71 5.33 6.71 4.99
N LYS A 72 4.77 7.59 4.15
CA LYS A 72 3.33 7.60 3.87
C LYS A 72 2.96 6.32 3.13
N PHE A 73 2.34 5.38 3.83
CA PHE A 73 1.82 4.16 3.24
C PHE A 73 0.35 4.40 2.86
N ASN A 74 0.07 4.54 1.56
CA ASN A 74 -1.29 4.56 1.05
C ASN A 74 -1.66 3.15 0.56
N PRO A 75 -2.32 2.31 1.37
CA PRO A 75 -2.76 1.02 0.88
C PRO A 75 -3.75 1.26 -0.26
N LEU A 76 -3.39 0.75 -1.43
CA LEU A 76 -4.20 0.74 -2.64
C LEU A 76 -5.58 0.14 -2.33
N ARG A 77 -6.62 0.97 -2.16
CA ARG A 77 -7.97 0.53 -1.76
C ARG A 77 -8.89 0.35 -2.95
N ALA A 78 -8.94 -0.85 -3.51
CA ALA A 78 -9.80 -1.16 -4.66
C ALA A 78 -11.16 -1.68 -4.20
N SER A 79 -11.94 -0.83 -3.53
CA SER A 79 -13.24 -1.18 -2.97
C SER A 79 -14.38 -0.79 -3.91
N SER A 80 -14.75 0.49 -3.89
CA SER A 80 -15.88 1.03 -4.62
C SER A 80 -15.45 1.98 -5.74
N PHE A 81 -16.44 2.50 -6.47
CA PHE A 81 -16.25 3.54 -7.47
C PHE A 81 -15.43 4.73 -6.93
N ILE A 82 -14.43 5.12 -7.71
CA ILE A 82 -13.64 6.34 -7.51
C ILE A 82 -13.79 7.18 -8.78
N GLU A 83 -14.06 8.47 -8.63
CA GLU A 83 -14.15 9.37 -9.76
C GLU A 83 -12.78 9.55 -10.42
N LEU A 84 -12.73 9.31 -11.73
CA LEU A 84 -11.53 9.54 -12.52
C LEU A 84 -11.33 11.04 -12.76
N PRO A 85 -10.07 11.50 -12.90
CA PRO A 85 -9.78 12.87 -13.28
C PRO A 85 -10.43 13.29 -14.61
N PRO A 86 -10.86 14.56 -14.75
CA PRO A 86 -11.47 15.06 -15.97
C PRO A 86 -10.63 14.84 -17.23
N GLU A 87 -9.30 14.84 -17.11
CA GLU A 87 -8.35 14.58 -18.20
C GLU A 87 -8.52 13.18 -18.78
N ILE A 88 -8.79 12.18 -17.94
CA ILE A 88 -8.97 10.78 -18.34
C ILE A 88 -10.40 10.58 -18.86
N VAL A 89 -11.40 11.12 -18.14
CA VAL A 89 -12.81 11.04 -18.55
C VAL A 89 -13.02 11.62 -19.94
N ARG A 90 -12.41 12.78 -20.24
CA ARG A 90 -12.51 13.44 -21.55
C ARG A 90 -11.93 12.62 -22.70
N ARG A 91 -10.99 11.72 -22.43
CA ARG A 91 -10.39 10.86 -23.47
C ARG A 91 -11.32 9.73 -23.89
N GLN A 92 -12.35 9.40 -23.08
CA GLN A 92 -13.29 8.31 -23.34
C GLN A 92 -12.62 6.96 -23.66
N ALA A 93 -11.39 6.76 -23.16
CA ALA A 93 -10.59 5.57 -23.41
C ALA A 93 -10.70 4.54 -22.27
N VAL A 94 -11.41 4.87 -21.19
CA VAL A 94 -11.50 4.09 -19.95
C VAL A 94 -12.96 3.98 -19.57
N VAL A 95 -13.43 2.74 -19.35
CA VAL A 95 -14.74 2.47 -18.77
C VAL A 95 -14.58 2.42 -17.25
N ASN A 96 -15.25 3.32 -16.53
CA ASN A 96 -15.22 3.37 -15.07
C ASN A 96 -16.58 2.96 -14.50
N ILE A 97 -16.69 1.71 -14.07
CA ILE A 97 -17.96 1.14 -13.61
C ILE A 97 -18.32 1.68 -12.23
N ARG A 98 -19.57 2.14 -12.10
CA ARG A 98 -20.15 2.63 -10.85
C ARG A 98 -20.71 1.46 -10.04
N ASN A 99 -19.96 1.02 -9.04
CA ASN A 99 -20.39 0.01 -8.07
C ASN A 99 -20.48 0.60 -6.65
N ASN A 100 -21.38 0.04 -5.84
CA ASN A 100 -21.60 0.42 -4.43
C ASN A 100 -21.12 -0.68 -3.46
N ASP A 101 -20.35 -1.65 -3.95
CA ASP A 101 -19.81 -2.79 -3.21
C ASP A 101 -18.27 -2.78 -3.26
N ASP A 102 -17.61 -3.78 -2.66
CA ASP A 102 -16.14 -3.89 -2.64
C ASP A 102 -15.56 -4.64 -3.88
N TYR A 103 -16.36 -4.82 -4.93
CA TYR A 103 -16.05 -5.71 -6.06
C TYR A 103 -15.71 -4.94 -7.34
N CYS A 104 -15.26 -3.69 -7.26
CA CYS A 104 -14.92 -2.87 -8.43
C CYS A 104 -13.93 -3.56 -9.38
N PHE A 105 -12.96 -4.31 -8.84
CA PHE A 105 -12.00 -5.08 -9.61
C PHE A 105 -12.71 -6.15 -10.45
N ALA A 106 -13.59 -6.93 -9.83
CA ALA A 106 -14.33 -7.98 -10.52
C ALA A 106 -15.27 -7.39 -11.58
N TRP A 107 -15.99 -6.31 -11.25
CA TRP A 107 -16.84 -5.58 -12.20
C TRP A 107 -16.04 -5.10 -13.42
N SER A 108 -14.87 -4.52 -13.19
CA SER A 108 -14.02 -3.99 -14.26
C SER A 108 -13.53 -5.09 -15.20
N ILE A 109 -13.19 -6.27 -14.67
CA ILE A 109 -12.87 -7.45 -15.50
C ILE A 109 -14.09 -7.91 -16.30
N VAL A 110 -15.28 -7.96 -15.69
CA VAL A 110 -16.51 -8.33 -16.41
C VAL A 110 -16.80 -7.39 -17.58
N ALA A 111 -16.67 -6.08 -17.40
CA ALA A 111 -16.90 -5.13 -18.49
C ALA A 111 -15.86 -5.24 -19.61
N ALA A 112 -14.66 -5.71 -19.29
CA ALA A 112 -13.65 -5.99 -20.29
C ALA A 112 -13.93 -7.29 -21.08
N LEU A 113 -14.62 -8.26 -20.46
CA LEU A 113 -14.97 -9.55 -21.06
C LEU A 113 -16.30 -9.53 -21.82
N HIS A 114 -17.24 -8.67 -21.43
CA HIS A 114 -18.59 -8.63 -21.97
C HIS A 114 -18.95 -7.24 -22.49
N PRO A 115 -19.56 -7.13 -23.69
CA PRO A 115 -20.11 -5.85 -24.12
C PRO A 115 -21.30 -5.45 -23.23
N PRO A 116 -21.48 -4.14 -22.95
CA PRO A 116 -22.61 -3.68 -22.15
C PRO A 116 -23.93 -3.89 -22.91
N THR A 117 -24.98 -4.25 -22.17
CA THR A 117 -26.35 -4.34 -22.74
C THR A 117 -27.03 -2.97 -22.83
N SER A 118 -26.55 -1.97 -22.09
CA SER A 118 -27.06 -0.59 -22.14
C SER A 118 -25.94 0.43 -21.92
N VAL A 119 -25.79 0.93 -20.70
CA VAL A 119 -24.83 1.97 -20.33
C VAL A 119 -23.57 1.34 -19.77
N ASP A 120 -22.42 1.60 -20.40
CA ASP A 120 -21.13 0.95 -20.13
C ASP A 120 -20.58 1.16 -18.71
N PHE A 121 -20.97 2.22 -18.02
CA PHE A 121 -20.50 2.49 -16.66
C PHE A 121 -21.42 1.93 -15.56
N VAL A 122 -22.48 1.17 -15.87
CA VAL A 122 -23.44 0.66 -14.87
C VAL A 122 -23.32 -0.85 -14.71
N THR A 123 -23.27 -1.34 -13.47
CA THR A 123 -23.14 -2.77 -13.15
C THR A 123 -24.28 -3.63 -13.72
N SER A 124 -25.51 -3.10 -13.79
CA SER A 124 -26.67 -3.80 -14.35
C SER A 124 -26.58 -4.04 -15.87
N SER A 125 -25.65 -3.39 -16.57
CA SER A 125 -25.39 -3.61 -18.00
C SER A 125 -24.57 -4.87 -18.27
N TYR A 126 -24.13 -5.56 -17.22
CA TYR A 126 -23.23 -6.70 -17.30
C TYR A 126 -23.78 -7.91 -16.52
N PRO A 127 -23.39 -9.14 -16.89
CA PRO A 127 -23.62 -10.31 -16.05
C PRO A 127 -23.00 -10.09 -14.66
N HIS A 128 -23.62 -10.66 -13.62
CA HIS A 128 -23.08 -10.54 -12.28
C HIS A 128 -21.69 -11.19 -12.19
N TYR A 129 -20.71 -10.52 -11.55
CA TYR A 129 -19.32 -11.00 -11.56
C TYR A 129 -19.17 -12.44 -11.05
N SER A 130 -19.97 -12.85 -10.07
CA SER A 130 -19.92 -14.20 -9.50
C SER A 130 -20.36 -15.31 -10.46
N THR A 131 -21.08 -14.99 -11.53
CA THR A 131 -21.47 -15.97 -12.56
C THR A 131 -20.41 -16.13 -13.65
N VAL A 132 -19.49 -15.18 -13.75
CA VAL A 132 -18.47 -15.12 -14.81
C VAL A 132 -17.08 -15.47 -14.28
N LEU A 133 -16.77 -15.04 -13.06
CA LEU A 133 -15.42 -15.07 -12.49
C LEU A 133 -15.35 -16.05 -11.32
N ASN A 134 -14.24 -16.78 -11.25
CA ASN A 134 -13.86 -17.57 -10.10
C ASN A 134 -13.08 -16.69 -9.12
N THR A 135 -13.68 -16.42 -7.96
CA THR A 135 -13.10 -15.63 -6.86
C THR A 135 -12.79 -16.48 -5.62
N ALA A 136 -12.73 -17.80 -5.75
CA ALA A 136 -12.62 -18.70 -4.61
C ALA A 136 -11.33 -18.48 -3.80
N GLY A 137 -11.51 -18.15 -2.51
CA GLY A 137 -10.42 -17.89 -1.57
C GLY A 137 -9.64 -16.61 -1.87
N ILE A 138 -10.28 -15.61 -2.50
CA ILE A 138 -9.75 -14.27 -2.68
C ILE A 138 -10.65 -13.32 -1.89
N ASP A 139 -10.05 -12.56 -0.99
CA ASP A 139 -10.75 -11.54 -0.22
C ASP A 139 -10.86 -10.25 -1.05
N PHE A 140 -11.99 -9.57 -0.91
CA PHE A 140 -12.25 -8.27 -1.54
C PHE A 140 -12.30 -7.18 -0.45
N PRO A 141 -11.79 -5.96 -0.70
CA PRO A 141 -11.04 -5.48 -1.88
C PRO A 141 -9.79 -6.32 -2.22
N ILE A 142 -9.58 -6.63 -3.50
CA ILE A 142 -8.46 -7.51 -3.89
C ILE A 142 -7.11 -6.87 -3.59
N SER A 143 -6.17 -7.66 -3.07
CA SER A 143 -4.78 -7.24 -2.90
C SER A 143 -3.96 -7.51 -4.17
N LEU A 144 -2.92 -6.70 -4.43
CA LEU A 144 -2.00 -6.96 -5.57
C LEU A 144 -1.40 -8.37 -5.54
N LYS A 145 -1.21 -8.95 -4.35
CA LYS A 145 -0.64 -10.30 -4.17
C LYS A 145 -1.58 -11.39 -4.67
N ASP A 146 -2.89 -11.15 -4.59
CA ASP A 146 -3.92 -12.11 -4.99
C ASP A 146 -4.25 -12.05 -6.49
N ILE A 147 -3.79 -11.02 -7.21
CA ILE A 147 -4.02 -10.89 -8.66
C ILE A 147 -3.47 -12.09 -9.41
N LYS A 148 -2.25 -12.56 -9.07
CA LYS A 148 -1.66 -13.73 -9.73
C LYS A 148 -2.49 -14.99 -9.51
N LYS A 149 -3.10 -15.14 -8.34
CA LYS A 149 -4.02 -16.26 -8.04
C LYS A 149 -5.28 -16.12 -8.88
N PHE A 150 -5.85 -14.91 -8.96
CA PHE A 150 -7.02 -14.61 -9.77
C PHE A 150 -6.81 -14.88 -11.26
N GLU A 151 -5.68 -14.44 -11.82
CA GLU A 151 -5.28 -14.69 -13.22
C GLU A 151 -5.25 -16.18 -13.54
N ASN A 152 -4.63 -16.99 -12.66
CA ASN A 152 -4.56 -18.44 -12.82
C ASN A 152 -5.94 -19.11 -12.74
N GLN A 153 -6.82 -18.64 -11.83
CA GLN A 153 -8.16 -19.18 -11.66
C GLN A 153 -9.10 -18.89 -12.84
N ASN A 154 -8.88 -17.77 -13.53
CA ASN A 154 -9.74 -17.29 -14.60
C ASN A 154 -9.10 -17.41 -16.01
N ASN A 155 -7.83 -17.81 -16.10
CA ASN A 155 -7.05 -17.89 -17.34
C ASN A 155 -7.03 -16.57 -18.14
N ILE A 156 -6.80 -15.46 -17.43
CA ILE A 156 -6.71 -14.11 -17.98
C ILE A 156 -5.37 -13.46 -17.63
N SER A 157 -5.12 -12.28 -18.20
CA SER A 157 -3.90 -11.51 -17.95
C SER A 157 -4.25 -10.07 -17.64
N ILE A 158 -3.72 -9.56 -16.54
CA ILE A 158 -4.09 -8.27 -15.98
C ILE A 158 -2.83 -7.42 -15.82
N ASN A 159 -2.92 -6.17 -16.27
CA ASN A 159 -1.93 -5.15 -15.98
C ASN A 159 -2.58 -4.08 -15.11
N VAL A 160 -1.94 -3.77 -13.99
CA VAL A 160 -2.42 -2.76 -13.05
C VAL A 160 -1.50 -1.55 -13.09
N TYR A 161 -2.09 -0.39 -13.29
CA TYR A 161 -1.43 0.91 -13.24
C TYR A 161 -2.04 1.74 -12.11
N GLY A 162 -1.18 2.44 -11.39
CA GLY A 162 -1.56 3.46 -10.42
C GLY A 162 -1.79 4.79 -11.12
N LEU A 163 -2.65 5.62 -10.54
CA LEU A 163 -2.71 7.03 -10.82
C LEU A 163 -2.26 7.76 -9.54
N GLU A 164 -1.45 8.80 -9.66
CA GLU A 164 -1.06 9.61 -8.51
C GLU A 164 -1.30 11.08 -8.81
N LYS A 165 -1.88 11.75 -7.83
CA LYS A 165 -2.17 13.17 -7.86
C LYS A 165 -0.96 13.94 -7.36
N TYR A 166 -0.44 14.86 -8.17
CA TYR A 166 0.64 15.75 -7.79
C TYR A 166 0.26 17.22 -8.02
N TYR A 167 0.94 18.12 -7.31
CA TYR A 167 0.75 19.55 -7.50
C TYR A 167 1.77 20.10 -8.49
N ASN A 168 1.30 20.61 -9.63
CA ASN A 168 2.17 21.24 -10.61
C ASN A 168 2.33 22.73 -10.27
N LYS A 169 3.54 23.11 -9.84
CA LYS A 169 3.87 24.49 -9.47
C LYS A 169 3.84 25.47 -10.64
N ILE A 170 4.02 24.98 -11.88
CA ILE A 170 4.08 25.82 -13.08
C ILE A 170 2.66 26.21 -13.52
N SER A 171 1.77 25.23 -13.64
CA SER A 171 0.37 25.42 -14.01
C SER A 171 -0.51 25.83 -12.84
N ASN A 172 0.02 25.80 -11.61
CA ASN A 172 -0.68 26.15 -10.37
C ASN A 172 -2.01 25.38 -10.20
N ASN A 173 -1.98 24.09 -10.55
CA ASN A 173 -3.10 23.17 -10.50
C ASN A 173 -2.65 21.79 -10.02
N GLU A 174 -3.62 20.95 -9.69
CA GLU A 174 -3.39 19.53 -9.43
C GLU A 174 -3.47 18.75 -10.74
N GLU A 175 -2.46 17.92 -10.99
CA GLU A 175 -2.35 17.07 -12.16
C GLU A 175 -2.22 15.62 -11.72
N TYR A 176 -2.36 14.70 -12.67
CA TYR A 176 -2.28 13.26 -12.43
C TYR A 176 -1.21 12.63 -13.31
N GLU A 177 -0.39 11.77 -12.72
CA GLU A 177 0.57 10.94 -13.44
C GLU A 177 0.25 9.46 -13.28
N VAL A 178 0.55 8.68 -14.31
CA VAL A 178 0.41 7.23 -14.26
C VAL A 178 1.67 6.66 -13.63
N ILE A 179 1.50 5.88 -12.57
CA ILE A 179 2.59 5.19 -11.86
C ILE A 179 2.49 3.69 -12.09
N GLY A 180 3.61 3.03 -12.38
CA GLY A 180 3.67 1.58 -12.49
C GLY A 180 4.32 1.07 -13.78
N PRO A 181 4.15 -0.22 -14.12
CA PRO A 181 3.08 -1.13 -13.66
C PRO A 181 3.22 -1.58 -12.20
N LEU A 182 2.11 -1.58 -11.46
CA LEU A 182 2.02 -2.11 -10.09
C LEU A 182 1.89 -3.65 -10.08
N HIS A 183 1.32 -4.21 -11.14
CA HIS A 183 1.31 -5.64 -11.46
C HIS A 183 1.37 -5.79 -12.98
N PHE A 184 2.20 -6.71 -13.46
CA PHE A 184 2.38 -6.94 -14.89
C PHE A 184 2.44 -8.44 -15.19
N THR A 185 1.70 -8.88 -16.20
CA THR A 185 1.73 -10.26 -16.68
C THR A 185 2.43 -10.39 -18.03
N ASN A 186 3.23 -11.45 -18.18
CA ASN A 186 4.01 -11.73 -19.39
C ASN A 186 3.17 -12.29 -20.57
N ALA A 187 1.89 -12.58 -20.38
CA ALA A 187 1.01 -13.18 -21.38
C ALA A 187 0.19 -12.14 -22.16
N LYS A 188 0.06 -12.33 -23.48
CA LYS A 188 -0.44 -11.36 -24.47
C LYS A 188 -1.95 -11.02 -24.41
N LYS A 189 -2.72 -11.43 -23.39
CA LYS A 189 -4.16 -11.11 -23.27
C LYS A 189 -4.36 -9.86 -22.40
N ILE A 190 -3.97 -8.69 -22.90
CA ILE A 190 -3.84 -7.48 -22.10
C ILE A 190 -5.21 -6.91 -21.72
N PHE A 191 -5.53 -6.90 -20.42
CA PHE A 191 -6.56 -6.03 -19.85
C PHE A 191 -5.91 -5.00 -18.94
N MET A 192 -6.13 -3.72 -19.24
CA MET A 192 -5.58 -2.59 -18.50
C MET A 192 -6.59 -2.11 -17.47
N LEU A 193 -6.27 -2.30 -16.20
CA LEU A 193 -6.97 -1.71 -15.07
C LEU A 193 -6.17 -0.48 -14.61
N ILE A 194 -6.77 0.69 -14.74
CA ILE A 194 -6.24 1.94 -14.18
C ILE A 194 -6.92 2.12 -12.84
N TYR A 195 -6.14 2.20 -11.76
CA TYR A 195 -6.69 2.33 -10.42
C TYR A 195 -5.97 3.43 -9.59
N TYR A 196 -6.79 4.10 -8.76
CA TYR A 196 -6.63 5.07 -7.65
C TYR A 196 -6.42 6.52 -8.03
#